data_AF-A0A7S3UP98-F1
#
_entry.id   AF-A0A7S3UP98-F1
#
_cell.length_a   1.000
_cell.length_b   1.000
_cell.length_c   1.000
_cell.angle_alpha   90.00
_cell.angle_beta   90.00
_cell.angle_gamma   90.00
#
_symmetry.space_group_name_H-M   'P 1'
#
loop_
_entity.id
_entity.type
_entity.pdbx_description
1 polymer ?
#
loop_
_entity_poly.entity_id
_entity_poly.type
_entity_poly.pdbx_seq_one_letter_code
_entity_poly.pdbx_strand_id
1 'polypeptide(L)'
;EARRWLVVNVQDVDVFASHELNRDVWADETVRGVLASGFLLWSRDTQHPHGRQFIERYHLDEGALPQVLVVDPRTAGVSDRWANLAAGPDGCAGFLMEFLETHSFESTSKLVRGASPASGGARKGAQDGGGGADA
;
A
#
# COMPACT_ATOMS: atom_id res chain seq x y z
N GLU A 1 -6.60 -16.35 1.83
CA GLU A 1 -6.65 -15.44 0.67
C GLU A 1 -5.35 -14.64 0.61
N ALA A 2 -4.73 -14.51 -0.56
CA ALA A 2 -3.47 -13.79 -0.70
C ALA A 2 -3.74 -12.28 -0.67
N ARG A 3 -3.24 -11.59 0.36
CA ARG A 3 -3.28 -10.13 0.47
C ARG A 3 -2.19 -9.55 -0.45
N ARG A 4 -2.55 -9.19 -1.68
CA ARG A 4 -1.63 -8.67 -2.69
C ARG A 4 -1.98 -7.26 -3.10
N TRP A 5 -0.97 -6.43 -3.31
CA TRP A 5 -1.10 -5.07 -3.81
C TRP A 5 -1.37 -5.12 -5.32
N LEU A 6 -2.01 -4.09 -5.87
CA LEU A 6 -2.25 -4.01 -7.31
C LEU A 6 -1.19 -3.10 -7.93
N VAL A 7 -0.31 -3.65 -8.76
CA VAL A 7 0.50 -2.84 -9.69
C VAL A 7 -0.34 -2.59 -10.92
N VAL A 8 -0.53 -1.33 -11.26
CA VAL A 8 -1.24 -0.89 -12.46
C VAL A 8 -0.23 -0.34 -13.45
N ASN A 9 -0.25 -0.86 -14.69
CA ASN A 9 0.47 -0.31 -15.82
C ASN A 9 -0.54 0.23 -16.85
N VAL A 10 -0.67 1.55 -16.94
CA VAL A 10 -1.43 2.20 -18.02
C VAL A 10 -0.45 2.59 -19.11
N GLN A 11 -0.72 2.13 -20.32
CA GLN A 11 0.18 2.25 -21.46
C GLN A 11 -0.59 2.58 -22.73
N ASP A 12 0.14 3.00 -23.77
CA ASP A 12 -0.43 3.33 -25.07
C ASP A 12 0.40 2.67 -26.18
N VAL A 13 -0.27 2.04 -27.15
CA VAL A 13 0.38 1.40 -28.31
C VAL A 13 1.17 2.37 -29.18
N ASP A 14 0.85 3.66 -29.17
CA ASP A 14 1.54 4.68 -29.97
C ASP A 14 2.74 5.29 -29.23
N VAL A 15 2.94 4.95 -27.95
CA VAL A 15 4.03 5.46 -27.11
C VAL A 15 5.18 4.45 -27.05
N PHE A 16 6.35 4.81 -27.59
CA PHE A 16 7.52 3.94 -27.63
C PHE A 16 7.96 3.41 -26.25
N ALA A 17 7.95 4.27 -25.22
CA ALA A 17 8.30 3.88 -23.86
C ALA A 17 7.39 2.78 -23.29
N SER A 18 6.12 2.68 -23.75
CA SER A 18 5.23 1.56 -23.41
C SER A 18 5.78 0.24 -23.93
N HIS A 19 6.32 0.22 -25.15
CA HIS A 19 6.91 -0.98 -25.75
C HIS A 19 8.21 -1.38 -25.06
N GLU A 20 9.05 -0.39 -24.71
CA GLU A 20 10.28 -0.65 -23.95
C GLU A 20 9.98 -1.27 -22.59
N LEU A 21 9.01 -0.71 -21.86
CA LEU A 21 8.56 -1.25 -20.58
C LEU A 21 8.08 -2.70 -20.70
N ASN A 22 7.30 -3.04 -21.74
CA ASN A 22 6.84 -4.40 -21.99
C ASN A 22 7.98 -5.37 -22.34
N ARG A 23 8.93 -4.92 -23.17
CA ARG A 23 10.04 -5.74 -23.66
C ARG A 23 11.10 -5.99 -22.59
N ASP A 24 11.44 -4.95 -21.84
CA ASP A 24 12.62 -4.96 -20.97
C ASP A 24 12.22 -5.19 -19.52
N VAL A 25 11.19 -4.49 -19.01
CA VAL A 25 10.82 -4.53 -17.58
C VAL A 25 9.87 -5.69 -17.26
N TRP A 26 8.76 -5.83 -17.99
CA TRP A 26 7.77 -6.87 -17.68
C TRP A 26 8.20 -8.28 -18.09
N ALA A 27 9.17 -8.39 -19.00
CA ALA A 27 9.77 -9.66 -19.39
C ALA A 27 10.83 -10.17 -18.40
N ASP A 28 11.42 -9.27 -17.61
CA ASP A 28 12.51 -9.57 -16.68
C ASP A 28 12.10 -10.54 -15.57
N GLU A 29 12.95 -11.54 -15.30
CA GLU A 29 12.65 -12.61 -14.35
C GLU A 29 12.66 -12.11 -12.89
N THR A 30 13.54 -11.16 -12.57
CA THR A 30 13.62 -10.57 -11.23
C THR A 30 12.36 -9.78 -10.93
N VAL A 31 11.93 -8.91 -11.85
CA VAL A 31 10.67 -8.15 -11.72
C VAL A 31 9.48 -9.10 -11.56
N ARG A 32 9.39 -10.14 -12.38
CA ARG A 32 8.31 -11.15 -12.28
C ARG A 32 8.33 -11.90 -10.94
N GLY A 33 9.52 -12.21 -10.42
CA GLY A 33 9.69 -12.83 -9.11
C GLY A 33 9.18 -11.93 -7.98
N VAL A 34 9.52 -10.64 -8.00
CA VAL A 34 9.03 -9.68 -7.01
C VAL A 34 7.52 -9.51 -7.12
N LEU A 35 6.97 -9.38 -8.33
CA LEU A 35 5.53 -9.31 -8.57
C LEU A 35 4.80 -10.53 -7.99
N ALA A 36 5.31 -11.74 -8.22
CA ALA A 36 4.71 -12.97 -7.71
C ALA A 36 4.69 -13.04 -6.17
N SER A 37 5.61 -12.34 -5.49
CA SER A 37 5.73 -12.39 -4.03
C SER A 37 4.65 -11.56 -3.30
N GLY A 38 4.19 -10.46 -3.88
CA GLY A 38 3.33 -9.51 -3.17
C GLY A 38 2.31 -8.74 -4.02
N PHE A 39 2.31 -8.93 -5.34
CA PHE A 39 1.55 -8.08 -6.26
C PHE A 39 0.67 -8.87 -7.23
N LEU A 40 -0.33 -8.17 -7.74
CA LEU A 40 -1.04 -8.50 -8.96
C LEU A 40 -0.74 -7.40 -9.98
N LEU A 41 -0.24 -7.76 -11.15
CA LEU A 41 -0.05 -6.81 -12.25
C LEU A 41 -1.34 -6.75 -13.08
N TRP A 42 -1.87 -5.54 -13.23
CA TRP A 42 -2.95 -5.23 -14.16
C TRP A 42 -2.47 -4.19 -15.16
N SER A 43 -2.40 -4.58 -16.43
CA SER A 43 -1.96 -3.69 -17.51
C SER A 43 -3.12 -3.39 -18.45
N ARG A 44 -3.33 -2.13 -18.83
CA ARG A 44 -4.31 -1.77 -19.86
C ARG A 44 -3.81 -0.67 -20.78
N ASP A 45 -4.23 -0.81 -22.03
CA ASP A 45 -4.06 0.20 -23.05
C ASP A 45 -5.05 1.37 -22.84
N THR A 46 -4.65 2.59 -23.21
CA THR A 46 -5.50 3.79 -23.10
C THR A 46 -6.79 3.66 -23.90
N GLN A 47 -6.83 2.92 -25.01
CA GLN A 47 -8.04 2.75 -25.83
C GLN A 47 -9.01 1.73 -25.24
N HIS A 48 -8.58 0.93 -24.26
CA HIS A 48 -9.45 -0.02 -23.59
C HIS A 48 -10.43 0.73 -22.66
N PRO A 49 -11.74 0.41 -22.62
CA PRO A 49 -12.72 1.10 -21.77
C PRO A 49 -12.33 1.19 -20.28
N HIS A 50 -11.84 0.09 -19.71
CA HIS A 50 -11.29 0.10 -18.34
C HIS A 50 -10.01 0.92 -18.17
N GLY A 51 -9.19 1.06 -19.22
CA GLY A 51 -8.03 1.96 -19.21
C GLY A 51 -8.47 3.42 -19.14
N ARG A 52 -9.42 3.84 -20.00
CA ARG A 52 -10.03 5.18 -19.96
C ARG A 52 -10.65 5.49 -18.60
N GLN A 53 -11.46 4.57 -18.07
CA GLN A 53 -12.07 4.73 -16.75
C GLN A 53 -11.02 4.90 -15.65
N PHE A 54 -9.89 4.18 -15.73
CA PHE A 54 -8.81 4.30 -14.76
C PHE A 54 -8.10 5.66 -14.87
N ILE A 55 -7.79 6.10 -16.09
CA ILE A 55 -7.20 7.43 -16.35
C ILE A 55 -8.08 8.54 -15.77
N GLU A 56 -9.38 8.50 -16.03
CA GLU A 56 -10.35 9.47 -15.50
C GLU A 56 -10.42 9.42 -13.98
N ARG A 57 -10.54 8.22 -13.39
CA ARG A 57 -10.69 8.03 -11.94
C ARG A 57 -9.48 8.51 -11.15
N TYR A 58 -8.28 8.29 -11.68
CA TYR A 58 -7.01 8.60 -10.99
C TYR A 58 -6.31 9.84 -11.54
N HIS A 59 -6.98 10.58 -12.44
CA HIS A 59 -6.50 11.79 -13.09
C HIS A 59 -5.08 11.64 -13.64
N LEU A 60 -4.85 10.58 -14.41
CA LEU A 60 -3.53 10.32 -15.00
C LEU A 60 -3.27 11.30 -16.15
N ASP A 61 -2.06 11.86 -16.17
CA ASP A 61 -1.55 12.61 -17.30
C ASP A 61 -1.21 11.69 -18.48
N GLU A 62 -2.05 11.71 -19.52
CA GLU A 62 -1.83 10.95 -20.74
C GLU A 62 -0.54 11.36 -21.48
N GLY A 63 -0.06 12.60 -21.28
CA GLY A 63 1.21 13.07 -21.84
C GLY A 63 2.45 12.44 -21.19
N ALA A 64 2.28 11.76 -20.06
CA ALA A 64 3.35 11.12 -19.29
C ALA A 64 3.29 9.58 -19.33
N LEU A 65 2.64 8.99 -20.34
CA LEU A 65 2.56 7.54 -20.49
C LEU A 65 3.90 6.90 -20.91
N PRO A 66 4.14 5.63 -20.57
CA PRO A 66 3.31 4.79 -19.69
C PRO A 66 3.44 5.22 -18.22
N GLN A 67 2.39 4.97 -17.42
CA GLN A 67 2.40 5.22 -15.99
C GLN A 67 2.24 3.92 -15.18
N VAL A 68 3.11 3.74 -14.19
CA VAL A 68 3.10 2.59 -13.28
C VAL A 68 2.77 3.03 -11.86
N LEU A 69 1.73 2.45 -11.28
CA LEU A 69 1.21 2.80 -9.96
C LEU A 69 1.05 1.57 -9.08
N VAL A 70 1.13 1.75 -7.77
CA VAL A 70 0.68 0.76 -6.78
C VAL A 70 -0.62 1.25 -6.15
N VAL A 71 -1.65 0.40 -6.17
CA VAL A 71 -2.98 0.68 -5.64
C VAL A 71 -3.29 -0.26 -4.48
N ASP A 72 -3.82 0.29 -3.38
CA ASP A 72 -4.37 -0.48 -2.28
C ASP A 72 -5.74 -1.04 -2.67
N PRO A 73 -5.92 -2.36 -2.81
CA PRO A 73 -7.21 -2.93 -3.19
C PRO A 73 -8.31 -2.73 -2.13
N ARG A 74 -7.96 -2.36 -0.89
CA ARG A 74 -8.92 -2.14 0.21
C ARG A 74 -9.57 -0.76 0.14
N THR A 75 -8.80 0.25 -0.27
CA THR A 75 -9.23 1.65 -0.30
C THR A 75 -9.45 2.17 -1.71
N ALA A 76 -8.98 1.44 -2.72
CA ALA A 76 -8.84 1.89 -4.10
C ALA A 76 -8.00 3.18 -4.23
N GLY A 77 -7.18 3.51 -3.23
CA GLY A 77 -6.25 4.65 -3.28
C GLY A 77 -4.92 4.27 -3.92
N VAL A 78 -4.28 5.23 -4.58
CA VAL A 78 -2.89 5.10 -5.03
C VAL A 78 -1.98 5.19 -3.80
N SER A 79 -1.23 4.14 -3.55
CA SER A 79 -0.25 4.08 -2.45
C SER A 79 1.11 4.62 -2.89
N ASP A 80 1.53 4.34 -4.12
CA ASP A 80 2.80 4.82 -4.64
C ASP A 80 2.83 4.84 -6.18
N ARG A 81 3.84 5.49 -6.77
CA ARG A 81 4.05 5.63 -8.23
C ARG A 81 5.51 5.45 -8.59
N TRP A 82 5.79 4.60 -9.56
CA TRP A 82 7.14 4.45 -10.08
C TRP A 82 7.41 5.48 -11.17
N ALA A 83 8.15 6.54 -10.83
CA ALA A 83 8.38 7.68 -11.72
C ALA A 83 9.65 7.56 -12.59
N ASN A 84 10.63 6.74 -12.19
CA ASN A 84 11.91 6.61 -12.89
C ASN A 84 11.95 5.38 -13.80
N LEU A 85 11.16 5.38 -14.87
CA LEU A 85 11.09 4.27 -15.82
C LEU A 85 12.44 3.99 -16.51
N ALA A 86 13.28 5.01 -16.67
CA ALA A 86 14.61 4.89 -17.26
C ALA A 86 15.58 4.04 -16.42
N ALA A 87 15.25 3.76 -15.15
CA ALA A 87 16.02 2.84 -14.30
C ALA A 87 15.83 1.36 -14.70
N GLY A 88 14.93 1.04 -15.63
CA GLY A 88 14.79 -0.28 -16.22
C GLY A 88 14.37 -1.37 -15.21
N PRO A 89 14.70 -2.64 -15.48
CA PRO A 89 14.27 -3.78 -14.65
C PRO A 89 14.76 -3.70 -13.20
N ASP A 90 16.04 -3.36 -12.99
CA ASP A 90 16.63 -3.24 -11.65
C ASP A 90 15.95 -2.13 -10.85
N GLY A 91 15.67 -0.99 -11.49
CA GLY A 91 14.93 0.11 -10.86
C GLY A 91 13.50 -0.28 -10.49
N CYS A 92 12.82 -1.04 -11.35
CA CYS A 92 11.48 -1.53 -11.08
C CYS A 92 11.47 -2.51 -9.90
N ALA A 93 12.38 -3.49 -9.92
CA ALA A 93 12.49 -4.48 -8.86
C ALA A 93 12.83 -3.80 -7.52
N GLY A 94 13.77 -2.86 -7.51
CA GLY A 94 14.12 -2.06 -6.33
C GLY A 94 12.92 -1.31 -5.76
N PHE A 95 12.18 -0.59 -6.62
CA PHE A 95 10.95 0.12 -6.24
C PHE A 95 9.91 -0.82 -5.61
N LEU A 96 9.64 -1.97 -6.25
CA LEU A 96 8.64 -2.91 -5.76
C LEU A 96 9.05 -3.58 -4.43
N MET A 97 10.33 -3.89 -4.25
CA MET A 97 10.85 -4.45 -3.01
C MET A 97 10.78 -3.44 -1.86
N GLU A 98 11.24 -2.20 -2.09
CA GLU A 98 11.16 -1.11 -1.11
C GLU A 98 9.70 -0.85 -0.69
N PHE A 99 8.77 -0.89 -1.65
CA PHE A 99 7.35 -0.76 -1.35
C PHE A 99 6.86 -1.86 -0.40
N LEU A 100 7.21 -3.13 -0.63
CA LEU A 100 6.80 -4.24 0.24
C LEU A 100 7.42 -4.16 1.65
N GLU A 101 8.62 -3.62 1.78
CA GLU A 101 9.28 -3.42 3.08
C GLU A 101 8.60 -2.33 3.92
N THR A 102 8.08 -1.30 3.26
CA THR A 102 7.49 -0.11 3.90
C THR A 102 5.98 -0.20 4.07
N HIS A 103 5.29 -1.06 3.31
CA HIS A 103 3.83 -1.18 3.31
C HIS A 103 3.37 -2.58 3.70
N SER A 104 2.72 -2.70 4.86
CA SER A 104 2.14 -3.97 5.31
C SER A 104 0.64 -4.06 5.04
N PHE A 105 0.19 -5.29 4.76
CA PHE A 105 -1.23 -5.65 4.72
C PHE A 105 -1.81 -5.95 6.10
N GLU A 106 -1.07 -5.69 7.18
CA GLU A 106 -1.52 -6.02 8.52
C GLU A 106 -2.72 -5.17 8.89
N SER A 107 -3.87 -5.84 9.06
CA SER A 107 -4.92 -5.34 9.92
C SER A 107 -4.29 -5.16 11.29
N THR A 108 -4.37 -3.97 11.88
CA THR A 108 -3.99 -3.72 13.27
C THR A 108 -4.89 -4.53 14.20
N SER A 109 -4.62 -5.84 14.32
CA SER A 109 -5.07 -6.65 15.43
C SER A 109 -3.91 -6.80 16.42
N LYS A 110 -3.27 -5.69 16.80
CA LYS A 110 -2.67 -5.63 18.14
C LYS A 110 -3.83 -5.45 19.10
N LEU A 111 -4.35 -6.59 19.55
CA LEU A 111 -5.19 -6.67 20.72
C LEU A 111 -4.55 -5.84 21.82
N VAL A 112 -5.34 -4.94 22.40
CA VAL A 112 -5.25 -4.61 23.82
C VAL A 112 -5.47 -5.91 24.62
N ARG A 113 -4.46 -6.78 24.68
CA ARG A 113 -4.42 -7.93 25.58
C ARG A 113 -3.42 -7.59 26.68
N GLY A 114 -3.89 -6.78 27.63
CA GLY A 114 -3.07 -6.37 28.75
C GLY A 114 -3.73 -5.42 29.73
N ALA A 115 -5.06 -5.43 29.85
CA ALA A 115 -5.72 -4.89 31.04
C ALA A 115 -6.84 -5.85 31.41
N SER A 116 -6.51 -6.80 32.29
CA SER A 116 -7.52 -7.51 33.07
C SER A 116 -7.33 -7.13 34.54
N PRO A 117 -8.43 -6.95 35.29
CA PRO A 117 -8.44 -6.24 36.55
C PRO A 117 -7.95 -7.14 37.69
N ALA A 118 -7.00 -6.65 38.49
CA ALA A 118 -6.69 -7.29 39.76
C ALA A 118 -7.78 -6.92 40.78
N SER A 119 -8.75 -7.81 40.95
CA SER A 119 -9.56 -7.88 42.14
C SER A 119 -8.72 -8.38 43.32
N GLY A 120 -8.74 -7.67 44.45
CA GLY A 120 -8.34 -8.27 45.73
C GLY A 120 -7.87 -7.24 46.76
N GLY A 121 -8.50 -7.26 47.94
CA GLY A 121 -7.83 -6.80 49.17
C GLY A 121 -8.65 -5.87 50.04
N ALA A 122 -9.21 -6.45 51.09
CA ALA A 122 -9.99 -5.80 52.13
C ALA A 122 -9.23 -4.75 52.96
N ARG A 123 -9.99 -3.71 53.36
CA ARG A 123 -10.07 -3.10 54.70
C ARG A 123 -8.76 -2.69 55.41
N LYS A 124 -8.63 -1.37 55.64
CA LYS A 124 -8.43 -0.82 57.00
C LYS A 124 -8.89 0.63 57.06
N GLY A 125 -10.07 0.86 57.63
CA GLY A 125 -10.49 2.19 58.05
C GLY A 125 -9.69 2.55 59.31
N ALA A 126 -8.77 3.49 59.17
CA ALA A 126 -8.17 4.20 60.29
C ALA A 126 -8.96 5.50 60.47
N GLN A 127 -9.50 5.63 61.67
CA GLN A 127 -10.20 6.77 62.22
C GLN A 127 -9.12 7.68 62.83
N ASP A 128 -9.05 8.94 62.42
CA ASP A 128 -8.80 10.09 63.29
C ASP A 128 -8.76 11.39 62.47
N GLY A 129 -9.73 12.26 62.75
CA GLY A 129 -9.90 13.54 62.08
C GLY A 129 -10.78 14.42 62.94
N GLY A 130 -10.20 14.93 64.03
CA GLY A 130 -10.79 15.98 64.85
C GLY A 130 -10.82 17.32 64.13
N GLY A 131 -11.79 18.14 64.51
CA GLY A 131 -12.07 19.48 63.99
C GLY A 131 -13.59 19.63 63.95
N GLY A 132 -14.25 20.22 64.94
CA GLY A 132 -13.94 21.49 65.57
C GLY A 132 -15.18 22.34 65.32
N ALA A 133 -16.09 22.35 66.29
CA ALA A 133 -17.19 23.28 66.35
C ALA A 133 -16.64 24.64 66.82
N ASP A 134 -17.05 25.73 66.19
CA ASP A 134 -17.95 26.73 66.78
C ASP A 134 -17.85 28.08 66.06
N ALA A 135 -19.03 28.72 66.01
CA ALA A 135 -19.33 30.14 65.81
C ALA A 135 -19.14 30.76 64.41
#